data_AF-A0A5C4V6C7-F1
#
_entry.id   AF-A0A5C4V6C7-F1
#
_cell.length_a   1.000
_cell.length_b   1.000
_cell.length_c   1.000
_cell.angle_alpha   90.00
_cell.angle_beta   90.00
_cell.angle_gamma   90.00
#
_symmetry.space_group_name_H-M   'P 1'
#
loop_
_entity.id
_entity.type
_entity.pdbx_description
1 polymer ?
#
loop_
_entity_poly.entity_id
_entity_poly.type
_entity_poly.pdbx_seq_one_letter_code
_entity_poly.pdbx_strand_id
1 'polypeptide(L)'
;MGWSMEMAAVRTTDLDEAVPHLFSPAGGTTRFEGATSMSRPPEMCAALVGGWAVVIDVEHRLSENAGHLRKASRATDVHLVRVDEVEPAALHYRAGTLVSEAVPESGEDGESWAMRTLRERTGIHFGEGPSGLWDVNFQVLAVTTGLRIDESTHIPEGALRWELPGDPSDGRADPTLGGFTTELSVDTTTCPGLDAGQRQRIRERVARHHRDGDVIVANSEGTITVLVDWIVTYPESADLARARAVATLREALMP
;
A
#
# COMPACT_ATOMS: atom_id res chain seq x y z
N MET A 1 -12.70 -15.84 -21.30
CA MET A 1 -12.77 -15.21 -19.97
C MET A 1 -11.66 -14.19 -19.98
N GLY A 2 -11.97 -12.89 -19.93
CA GLY A 2 -10.95 -11.85 -19.84
C GLY A 2 -10.45 -11.73 -18.41
N TRP A 3 -9.15 -11.47 -18.24
CA TRP A 3 -8.65 -10.96 -16.96
C TRP A 3 -9.12 -9.51 -16.80
N SER A 4 -9.68 -9.18 -15.65
CA SER A 4 -9.84 -7.80 -15.22
C SER A 4 -9.06 -7.63 -13.93
N MET A 5 -7.77 -7.30 -14.05
CA MET A 5 -6.86 -7.25 -12.91
C MET A 5 -5.64 -6.38 -13.18
N GLU A 6 -4.93 -6.05 -12.11
CA GLU A 6 -3.63 -5.41 -12.11
C GLU A 6 -2.56 -6.37 -11.60
N MET A 7 -1.40 -6.36 -12.25
CA MET A 7 -0.23 -7.09 -11.81
C MET A 7 0.98 -6.16 -11.78
N ALA A 8 1.49 -5.90 -10.57
CA ALA A 8 2.70 -5.13 -10.35
C ALA A 8 3.90 -6.06 -10.06
N ALA A 9 5.02 -5.81 -10.71
CA ALA A 9 6.32 -6.36 -10.35
C ALA A 9 7.18 -5.23 -9.78
N VAL A 10 7.54 -5.34 -8.49
CA VAL A 10 8.41 -4.41 -7.76
C VAL A 10 9.72 -5.12 -7.46
N ARG A 11 10.85 -4.55 -7.86
CA ARG A 11 12.15 -5.21 -7.62
C ARG A 11 12.60 -5.03 -6.18
N THR A 12 12.29 -6.02 -5.35
CA THR A 12 12.62 -6.05 -3.92
C THR A 12 12.72 -7.51 -3.43
N THR A 13 13.35 -7.71 -2.28
CA THR A 13 13.37 -8.97 -1.53
C THR A 13 12.36 -8.98 -0.38
N ASP A 14 11.63 -7.89 -0.16
CA ASP A 14 10.67 -7.74 0.93
C ASP A 14 9.27 -7.43 0.37
N LEU A 15 8.29 -8.28 0.70
CA LEU A 15 6.91 -8.09 0.25
C LEU A 15 6.28 -6.82 0.85
N ASP A 16 6.71 -6.42 2.06
CA ASP A 16 6.16 -5.25 2.75
C ASP A 16 6.51 -3.94 2.02
N GLU A 17 7.57 -3.92 1.21
CA GLU A 17 7.92 -2.77 0.37
C GLU A 17 7.06 -2.68 -0.90
N ALA A 18 6.59 -3.82 -1.41
CA ALA A 18 5.84 -3.90 -2.66
C ALA A 18 4.32 -3.77 -2.46
N VAL A 19 3.83 -4.27 -1.33
CA VAL A 19 2.40 -4.28 -0.99
C VAL A 19 2.02 -2.94 -0.37
N PRO A 20 0.92 -2.27 -0.81
CA PRO A 20 0.45 -1.09 -0.11
C PRO A 20 0.12 -1.42 1.33
N HIS A 21 0.55 -0.58 2.27
CA HIS A 21 0.37 -0.75 3.72
C HIS A 21 -1.09 -0.96 4.18
N LEU A 22 -2.06 -0.68 3.30
CA LEU A 22 -3.49 -0.94 3.50
C LEU A 22 -3.85 -2.42 3.40
N PHE A 23 -2.90 -3.29 3.04
CA PHE A 23 -3.10 -4.73 2.90
C PHE A 23 -2.20 -5.49 3.87
N SER A 24 -2.67 -6.63 4.35
CA SER A 24 -1.88 -7.52 5.20
C SER A 24 -2.21 -8.99 4.99
N PRO A 25 -1.26 -9.89 5.33
CA PRO A 25 -1.47 -11.33 5.30
C PRO A 25 -2.78 -11.74 5.99
N ALA A 26 -3.67 -12.40 5.24
CA ALA A 26 -4.93 -12.95 5.72
C ALA A 26 -4.79 -14.39 6.28
N GLY A 27 -3.57 -14.92 6.34
CA GLY A 27 -3.28 -16.26 6.84
C GLY A 27 -3.44 -17.39 5.82
N GLY A 28 -3.63 -17.06 4.53
CA GLY A 28 -3.79 -18.02 3.44
C GLY A 28 -2.73 -17.88 2.34
N THR A 29 -2.60 -18.93 1.53
CA THR A 29 -1.86 -18.87 0.26
C THR A 29 -2.68 -19.48 -0.86
N THR A 30 -2.38 -19.09 -2.10
CA THR A 30 -3.02 -19.62 -3.30
C THR A 30 -2.01 -19.76 -4.44
N ARG A 31 -2.35 -20.54 -5.46
CA ARG A 31 -1.54 -20.67 -6.69
C ARG A 31 -1.85 -19.53 -7.65
N PHE A 32 -1.02 -19.32 -8.67
CA PHE A 32 -1.21 -18.25 -9.66
C PHE A 32 -2.64 -18.20 -10.22
N GLU A 33 -3.20 -19.35 -10.64
CA GLU A 33 -4.59 -19.43 -11.12
C GLU A 33 -5.61 -18.92 -10.10
N GLY A 34 -5.40 -19.22 -8.82
CA GLY A 34 -6.24 -18.73 -7.75
C GLY A 34 -5.97 -17.27 -7.37
N ALA A 35 -4.79 -16.75 -7.68
CA ALA A 35 -4.44 -15.34 -7.50
C ALA A 35 -5.06 -14.44 -8.60
N THR A 36 -5.20 -14.97 -9.82
CA THR A 36 -5.79 -14.26 -10.97
C THR A 36 -7.28 -14.55 -11.19
N SER A 37 -7.87 -15.46 -10.42
CA SER A 37 -9.30 -15.79 -10.54
C SER A 37 -10.18 -14.59 -10.16
N MET A 38 -11.17 -14.25 -10.99
CA MET A 38 -12.20 -13.24 -10.66
C MET A 38 -13.31 -13.77 -9.74
N SER A 39 -13.30 -15.07 -9.42
CA SER A 39 -14.34 -15.70 -8.58
C SER A 39 -14.00 -15.70 -7.08
N ARG A 40 -12.81 -15.21 -6.71
CA ARG A 40 -12.37 -15.07 -5.32
C ARG A 40 -12.95 -13.79 -4.68
N PRO A 41 -12.99 -13.71 -3.34
CA PRO A 41 -13.13 -12.44 -2.66
C PRO A 41 -12.07 -11.43 -3.14
N PRO A 42 -12.35 -10.12 -3.14
CA PRO A 42 -11.50 -9.05 -3.69
C PRO A 42 -10.24 -8.79 -2.84
N GLU A 43 -9.48 -9.84 -2.55
CA GLU A 43 -8.24 -9.85 -1.81
C GLU A 43 -7.07 -9.70 -2.77
N MET A 44 -6.05 -8.96 -2.36
CA MET A 44 -4.80 -8.85 -3.11
C MET A 44 -3.96 -10.11 -2.89
N CYS A 45 -3.06 -10.43 -3.82
CA CYS A 45 -2.13 -11.54 -3.69
C CYS A 45 -0.71 -11.08 -3.94
N ALA A 46 0.27 -11.56 -3.17
CA ALA A 46 1.67 -11.21 -3.40
C ALA A 46 2.63 -12.40 -3.22
N ALA A 47 3.71 -12.42 -3.98
CA ALA A 47 4.76 -13.42 -3.85
C ALA A 47 6.13 -12.89 -4.31
N LEU A 48 7.21 -13.46 -3.75
CA LEU A 48 8.57 -13.23 -4.24
C LEU A 48 8.92 -14.22 -5.35
N VAL A 49 9.34 -13.71 -6.49
CA VAL A 49 9.68 -14.47 -7.70
C VAL A 49 10.95 -13.88 -8.32
N GLY A 50 12.06 -14.62 -8.24
CA GLY A 50 13.30 -14.24 -8.96
C GLY A 50 13.84 -12.84 -8.65
N GLY A 51 13.71 -12.36 -7.41
CA GLY A 51 14.14 -11.02 -7.01
C GLY A 51 13.11 -9.90 -7.27
N TRP A 52 11.88 -10.27 -7.61
CA TRP A 52 10.73 -9.38 -7.73
C TRP A 52 9.66 -9.78 -6.73
N ALA A 53 9.01 -8.80 -6.12
CA ALA A 53 7.70 -8.98 -5.53
C ALA A 53 6.64 -8.79 -6.62
N VAL A 54 5.85 -9.82 -6.87
CA VAL A 54 4.72 -9.79 -7.80
C VAL A 54 3.45 -9.65 -6.99
N VAL A 55 2.72 -8.57 -7.22
CA VAL A 55 1.45 -8.24 -6.55
C VAL A 55 0.33 -8.28 -7.59
N ILE A 56 -0.72 -9.06 -7.32
CA ILE A 56 -1.88 -9.25 -8.18
C ILE A 56 -3.10 -8.68 -7.45
N ASP A 57 -3.84 -7.83 -8.14
CA ASP A 57 -5.04 -7.18 -7.63
C ASP A 57 -6.17 -7.20 -8.66
N VAL A 58 -7.22 -7.96 -8.36
CA VAL A 58 -8.40 -8.11 -9.23
C VAL A 58 -9.38 -6.92 -9.18
N GLU A 59 -9.13 -5.93 -8.31
CA GLU A 59 -9.99 -4.72 -8.16
C GLU A 59 -9.28 -3.43 -8.61
N HIS A 60 -8.12 -3.53 -9.26
CA HIS A 60 -7.37 -2.36 -9.79
C HIS A 60 -6.96 -1.30 -8.75
N ARG A 61 -6.86 -1.63 -7.47
CA ARG A 61 -6.55 -0.67 -6.39
C ARG A 61 -5.07 -0.30 -6.34
N LEU A 62 -4.19 -1.04 -7.02
CA LEU A 62 -2.75 -0.70 -7.07
C LEU A 62 -2.52 0.62 -7.79
N SER A 63 -3.14 0.80 -8.96
CA SER A 63 -3.06 2.04 -9.72
C SER A 63 -3.76 3.22 -9.05
N GLU A 64 -4.84 2.97 -8.31
CA GLU A 64 -5.51 3.98 -7.47
C GLU A 64 -4.57 4.49 -6.36
N ASN A 65 -3.65 3.65 -5.91
CA ASN A 65 -2.56 4.03 -4.99
C ASN A 65 -1.29 4.48 -5.75
N ALA A 66 -1.43 5.46 -6.64
CA ALA A 66 -0.32 6.01 -7.41
C ALA A 66 0.81 6.56 -6.52
N GLY A 67 0.49 7.06 -5.33
CA GLY A 67 1.47 7.52 -4.33
C GLY A 67 2.42 6.40 -3.88
N HIS A 68 1.87 5.22 -3.54
CA HIS A 68 2.66 4.03 -3.19
C HIS A 68 3.57 3.60 -4.36
N LEU A 69 3.03 3.47 -5.57
CA LEU A 69 3.81 3.05 -6.74
C LEU A 69 4.93 4.03 -7.07
N ARG A 70 4.67 5.35 -6.99
CA ARG A 70 5.71 6.37 -7.15
C ARG A 70 6.79 6.24 -6.08
N LYS A 71 6.42 6.04 -4.82
CA LYS A 71 7.37 5.86 -3.72
C LYS A 71 8.23 4.62 -3.93
N ALA A 72 7.62 3.46 -4.21
CA ALA A 72 8.33 2.21 -4.49
C ALA A 72 9.30 2.40 -5.67
N SER A 73 8.85 3.07 -6.74
CA SER A 73 9.69 3.31 -7.92
C SER A 73 10.88 4.26 -7.73
N ARG A 74 10.94 5.00 -6.61
CA ARG A 74 12.11 5.81 -6.26
C ARG A 74 13.25 4.96 -5.73
N ALA A 75 12.93 3.85 -5.08
CA ALA A 75 13.92 2.92 -4.55
C ALA A 75 14.36 1.89 -5.60
N THR A 76 13.47 1.52 -6.53
CA THR A 76 13.70 0.41 -7.46
C THR A 76 12.83 0.52 -8.72
N ASP A 77 12.95 -0.40 -9.68
CA ASP A 77 12.06 -0.44 -10.85
C ASP A 77 10.69 -1.05 -10.48
N VAL A 78 9.62 -0.44 -10.99
CA VAL A 78 8.24 -0.90 -10.82
C VAL A 78 7.55 -1.01 -12.18
N HIS A 79 7.06 -2.21 -12.50
CA HIS A 79 6.31 -2.49 -13.72
C HIS A 79 4.90 -2.94 -13.35
N LEU A 80 3.90 -2.13 -13.67
CA LEU A 80 2.49 -2.46 -13.49
C LEU A 80 1.87 -2.72 -14.87
N VAL A 81 1.10 -3.79 -14.97
CA VAL A 81 0.25 -4.03 -16.12
C VAL A 81 -1.19 -4.13 -15.64
N ARG A 82 -2.06 -3.32 -16.25
CA ARG A 82 -3.51 -3.42 -16.10
C ARG A 82 -4.04 -4.22 -17.28
N VAL A 83 -4.71 -5.32 -16.97
CA VAL A 83 -5.51 -6.07 -17.92
C VAL A 83 -6.95 -5.72 -17.62
N ASP A 84 -7.58 -5.01 -18.54
CA ASP A 84 -8.99 -4.62 -18.49
C ASP A 84 -9.61 -4.95 -19.85
N GLU A 85 -10.89 -5.33 -19.87
CA GLU A 85 -11.57 -5.70 -21.11
C GLU A 85 -11.78 -4.50 -22.05
N VAL A 86 -11.76 -3.27 -21.52
CA VAL A 86 -12.03 -2.04 -22.25
C VAL A 86 -10.73 -1.33 -22.63
N GLU A 87 -9.81 -1.15 -21.68
CA GLU A 87 -8.58 -0.39 -21.88
C GLU A 87 -7.38 -1.01 -21.14
N PRO A 88 -6.75 -2.06 -21.70
CA PRO A 88 -5.53 -2.60 -21.14
C PRO A 88 -4.39 -1.57 -21.27
N ALA A 89 -3.49 -1.53 -20.28
CA ALA A 89 -2.43 -0.53 -20.21
C ALA A 89 -1.20 -1.05 -19.48
N ALA A 90 -0.02 -0.60 -19.90
CA ALA A 90 1.24 -0.86 -19.21
C ALA A 90 1.67 0.45 -18.56
N LEU A 91 1.77 0.42 -17.25
CA LEU A 91 2.17 1.54 -16.42
C LEU A 91 3.55 1.25 -15.85
N HIS A 92 4.54 2.01 -16.29
CA HIS A 92 5.90 1.86 -15.84
C HIS A 92 6.26 3.02 -14.93
N TYR A 93 6.66 2.73 -13.71
CA TYR A 93 7.13 3.75 -12.78
C TYR A 93 8.65 3.61 -12.65
N ARG A 94 9.36 4.68 -13.00
CA ARG A 94 10.82 4.76 -12.84
C ARG A 94 11.17 6.07 -12.16
N ALA A 95 11.88 6.00 -11.05
CA ALA A 95 12.30 7.16 -10.26
C ALA A 95 11.13 8.11 -9.92
N GLY A 96 9.94 7.56 -9.63
CA GLY A 96 8.74 8.33 -9.29
C GLY A 96 7.97 8.91 -10.48
N THR A 97 8.39 8.65 -11.71
CA THR A 97 7.72 9.12 -12.94
C THR A 97 6.97 7.98 -13.60
N LEU A 98 5.70 8.23 -13.93
CA LEU A 98 4.86 7.31 -14.69
C LEU A 98 5.15 7.47 -16.20
N VAL A 99 5.38 6.34 -16.86
CA VAL A 99 5.41 6.18 -18.31
C VAL A 99 4.29 5.21 -18.67
N SER A 100 3.32 5.65 -19.47
CA SER A 100 2.22 4.81 -19.94
C SER A 100 2.52 4.34 -21.36
N GLU A 101 2.37 3.04 -21.59
CA GLU A 101 2.41 2.42 -22.92
C GLU A 101 1.02 1.81 -23.19
N ALA A 102 0.37 2.27 -24.26
CA ALA A 102 -0.89 1.69 -24.72
C ALA A 102 -0.65 0.30 -25.34
N VAL A 103 -1.64 -0.58 -25.24
CA VAL A 103 -1.59 -1.88 -25.92
C VAL A 103 -1.54 -1.66 -27.43
N PRO A 104 -0.59 -2.30 -28.14
CA PRO A 104 -0.58 -2.28 -29.60
C PRO A 104 -1.91 -2.81 -30.15
N GLU A 105 -2.38 -2.32 -31.30
CA GLU A 105 -3.54 -2.88 -32.03
C GLU A 105 -3.26 -4.29 -32.61
N SER A 106 -2.59 -5.16 -31.87
CA SER A 106 -2.43 -6.57 -32.17
C SER A 106 -3.66 -7.30 -31.66
N GLY A 107 -4.25 -8.21 -32.44
CA GLY A 107 -5.30 -9.13 -31.99
C GLY A 107 -4.85 -10.15 -30.92
N GLU A 108 -3.78 -9.84 -30.17
CA GLU A 108 -3.34 -10.53 -28.95
C GLU A 108 -4.32 -10.16 -27.82
N ASP A 109 -4.74 -11.13 -27.01
CA ASP A 109 -5.57 -10.86 -25.85
C ASP A 109 -4.76 -10.14 -24.75
N GLY A 110 -5.44 -9.38 -23.89
CA GLY A 110 -4.78 -8.58 -22.85
C GLY A 110 -3.95 -9.39 -21.84
N GLU A 111 -4.32 -10.65 -21.60
CA GLU A 111 -3.59 -11.57 -20.72
C GLU A 111 -2.23 -11.94 -21.33
N SER A 112 -2.24 -12.45 -22.58
CA SER A 112 -1.04 -12.80 -23.33
C SER A 112 -0.09 -11.61 -23.46
N TRP A 113 -0.65 -10.43 -23.77
CA TRP A 113 0.10 -9.19 -23.86
C TRP A 113 0.74 -8.78 -22.53
N ALA A 114 0.01 -8.89 -21.41
CA ALA A 114 0.52 -8.55 -20.09
C ALA A 114 1.63 -9.48 -19.62
N MET A 115 1.45 -10.78 -19.82
CA MET A 115 2.47 -11.78 -19.50
C MET A 115 3.74 -11.56 -20.33
N ARG A 116 3.59 -11.29 -21.63
CA ARG A 116 4.72 -10.98 -22.51
C ARG A 116 5.44 -9.72 -22.05
N THR A 117 4.70 -8.64 -21.77
CA THR A 117 5.26 -7.36 -21.32
C THR A 117 6.03 -7.52 -20.01
N LEU A 118 5.46 -8.18 -19.01
CA LEU A 118 6.17 -8.44 -17.76
C LEU A 118 7.40 -9.30 -17.97
N ARG A 119 7.32 -10.36 -18.78
CA ARG A 119 8.48 -11.22 -19.08
C ARG A 119 9.61 -10.44 -19.74
N GLU A 120 9.32 -9.62 -20.74
CA GLU A 120 10.31 -8.81 -21.45
C GLU A 120 11.00 -7.78 -20.54
N ARG A 121 10.27 -7.20 -19.58
CA ARG A 121 10.79 -6.15 -18.70
C ARG A 121 11.50 -6.69 -17.46
N THR A 122 11.00 -7.78 -16.89
CA THR A 122 11.43 -8.29 -15.57
C THR A 122 12.24 -9.58 -15.66
N GLY A 123 12.13 -10.32 -16.77
CA GLY A 123 12.66 -11.67 -16.91
C GLY A 123 11.84 -12.74 -16.19
N ILE A 124 10.69 -12.40 -15.58
CA ILE A 124 9.85 -13.37 -14.89
C ILE A 124 9.27 -14.38 -15.88
N HIS A 125 9.38 -15.66 -15.54
CA HIS A 125 8.87 -16.77 -16.34
C HIS A 125 7.44 -17.13 -15.91
N PHE A 126 6.54 -17.27 -16.89
CA PHE A 126 5.15 -17.68 -16.70
C PHE A 126 4.91 -19.14 -17.10
N GLY A 127 5.93 -20.00 -17.01
CA GLY A 127 5.80 -21.44 -17.28
C GLY A 127 5.80 -22.26 -16.00
N GLU A 128 5.68 -23.58 -16.14
CA GLU A 128 5.97 -24.54 -15.07
C GLU A 128 7.48 -24.63 -14.83
N GLY A 129 7.88 -24.87 -13.58
CA GLY A 129 9.26 -24.97 -13.13
C GLY A 129 9.53 -24.15 -11.86
N PRO A 130 10.66 -24.41 -11.17
CA PRO A 130 10.95 -23.85 -9.84
C PRO A 130 11.11 -22.32 -9.79
N SER A 131 11.16 -21.65 -10.94
CA SER A 131 11.23 -20.20 -11.07
C SER A 131 10.04 -19.60 -11.83
N GLY A 132 9.03 -20.41 -12.11
CA GLY A 132 7.84 -20.03 -12.86
C GLY A 132 6.70 -19.57 -11.96
N LEU A 133 5.98 -18.51 -12.35
CA LEU A 133 4.86 -17.94 -11.59
C LEU A 133 3.79 -18.97 -11.20
N TRP A 134 3.51 -19.93 -12.09
CA TRP A 134 2.53 -21.00 -11.85
C TRP A 134 2.88 -21.90 -10.66
N ASP A 135 4.17 -21.98 -10.33
CA ASP A 135 4.68 -22.80 -9.24
C ASP A 135 4.87 -22.10 -7.91
N VAL A 136 4.56 -20.80 -7.86
CA VAL A 136 4.70 -20.00 -6.65
C VAL A 136 3.38 -19.95 -5.87
N ASN A 137 3.51 -20.03 -4.54
CA ASN A 137 2.39 -19.78 -3.64
C ASN A 137 2.34 -18.27 -3.33
N PHE A 138 1.24 -17.65 -3.73
CA PHE A 138 0.91 -16.26 -3.41
C PHE A 138 0.29 -16.18 -2.04
N GLN A 139 0.82 -15.29 -1.21
CA GLN A 139 0.19 -14.90 0.03
C GLN A 139 -1.10 -14.15 -0.28
N VAL A 140 -2.19 -14.52 0.38
CA VAL A 140 -3.47 -13.81 0.31
C VAL A 140 -3.43 -12.63 1.28
N LEU A 141 -3.79 -11.46 0.79
CA LEU A 141 -3.74 -10.20 1.50
C LEU A 141 -5.14 -9.59 1.57
N ALA A 142 -5.61 -9.33 2.79
CA ALA A 142 -6.86 -8.63 3.03
C ALA A 142 -6.58 -7.16 3.31
N VAL A 143 -7.54 -6.30 3.00
CA VAL A 143 -7.52 -4.91 3.44
C VAL A 143 -7.44 -4.89 4.97
N THR A 144 -6.40 -4.26 5.52
CA THR A 144 -6.30 -4.05 6.96
C THR A 144 -7.33 -3.03 7.40
N THR A 145 -8.22 -3.45 8.29
CA THR A 145 -9.04 -2.54 9.08
C THR A 145 -8.23 -2.09 10.30
N GLY A 146 -7.39 -1.06 10.13
CA GLY A 146 -6.60 -0.50 11.23
C GLY A 146 -5.16 -0.14 10.88
N LEU A 147 -4.27 -0.21 11.87
CA LEU A 147 -2.82 -0.04 11.72
C LEU A 147 -2.11 -1.32 12.19
N ARG A 148 -1.40 -1.99 11.27
CA ARG A 148 -0.50 -3.09 11.63
C ARG A 148 0.90 -2.54 11.89
N ILE A 149 1.41 -2.77 13.10
CA ILE A 149 2.74 -2.29 13.50
C ILE A 149 3.79 -3.38 13.23
N ASP A 150 3.49 -4.62 13.61
CA ASP A 150 4.29 -5.82 13.39
C ASP A 150 3.38 -7.07 13.25
N GLU A 151 3.95 -8.29 13.30
CA GLU A 151 3.18 -9.54 13.20
C GLU A 151 2.20 -9.79 14.36
N SER A 152 2.53 -9.30 15.54
CA SER A 152 1.79 -9.52 16.79
C SER A 152 0.96 -8.31 17.24
N THR A 153 1.27 -7.13 16.71
CA THR A 153 0.68 -5.87 17.16
C THR A 153 -0.16 -5.23 16.07
N HIS A 154 -1.47 -5.16 16.31
CA HIS A 154 -2.46 -4.57 15.41
C HIS A 154 -3.42 -3.65 16.18
N ILE A 155 -3.55 -2.41 15.72
CA ILE A 155 -4.52 -1.44 16.22
C ILE A 155 -5.75 -1.51 15.31
N PRO A 156 -6.93 -1.91 15.81
CA PRO A 156 -8.12 -2.02 14.98
C PRO A 156 -8.61 -0.65 14.53
N GLU A 157 -9.28 -0.58 13.36
CA GLU A 157 -9.82 0.68 12.81
C GLU A 157 -10.71 1.44 13.81
N GLY A 158 -11.51 0.74 14.60
CA GLY A 158 -12.38 1.37 15.61
C GLY A 158 -11.63 2.05 16.77
N ALA A 159 -10.32 1.81 16.91
CA ALA A 159 -9.45 2.52 17.86
C ALA A 159 -8.73 3.72 17.21
N LEU A 160 -8.88 3.91 15.89
CA LEU A 160 -8.38 5.08 15.17
C LEU A 160 -9.45 6.16 15.19
N ARG A 161 -9.03 7.40 15.43
CA ARG A 161 -9.87 8.59 15.28
C ARG A 161 -9.39 9.38 14.09
N TRP A 162 -10.30 9.59 13.16
CA TRP A 162 -10.06 10.40 11.97
C TRP A 162 -10.76 11.73 12.12
N GLU A 163 -10.03 12.82 12.03
CA GLU A 163 -10.61 14.11 11.66
C GLU A 163 -10.26 14.32 10.19
N LEU A 164 -11.26 14.07 9.34
CA LEU A 164 -11.20 14.34 7.91
C LEU A 164 -11.23 15.85 7.68
N PRO A 165 -10.80 16.32 6.50
CA PRO A 165 -10.67 17.75 6.25
C PRO A 165 -11.98 18.49 6.54
N GLY A 166 -11.93 19.43 7.48
CA GLY A 166 -12.98 20.43 7.62
C GLY A 166 -12.99 21.34 6.38
N ASP A 167 -14.16 21.84 6.03
CA ASP A 167 -14.30 22.87 5.00
C ASP A 167 -13.38 24.04 5.36
N PRO A 168 -12.53 24.53 4.45
CA PRO A 168 -11.64 25.67 4.72
C PRO A 168 -12.38 26.93 5.21
N SER A 169 -13.71 26.99 5.05
CA SER A 169 -14.56 28.04 5.62
C SER A 169 -14.77 28.00 7.15
N ASP A 170 -14.38 26.93 7.86
CA ASP A 170 -14.44 26.82 9.33
C ASP A 170 -13.31 27.59 10.06
N GLY A 171 -12.66 28.53 9.37
CA GLY A 171 -11.90 29.61 10.00
C GLY A 171 -10.50 29.26 10.47
N ARG A 172 -9.97 28.08 10.11
CA ARG A 172 -8.56 27.71 10.35
C ARG A 172 -7.65 27.82 9.12
N ALA A 173 -8.20 28.08 7.94
CA ALA A 173 -7.45 28.25 6.70
C ALA A 173 -7.75 29.60 6.05
N ASP A 174 -6.72 30.20 5.44
CA ASP A 174 -6.91 31.28 4.48
C ASP A 174 -7.73 30.74 3.29
N PRO A 175 -8.94 31.27 3.03
CA PRO A 175 -9.82 30.79 1.97
C PRO A 175 -9.27 31.00 0.56
N THR A 176 -8.17 31.75 0.39
CA THR A 176 -7.49 31.89 -0.91
C THR A 176 -6.54 30.73 -1.24
N LEU A 177 -6.34 29.79 -0.32
CA LEU A 177 -5.29 28.78 -0.40
C LEU A 177 -5.77 27.31 -0.35
N GLY A 178 -7.06 27.03 -0.15
CA GLY A 178 -7.71 25.75 -0.53
C GLY A 178 -7.11 24.44 0.02
N GLY A 179 -6.48 24.45 1.20
CA GLY A 179 -5.84 23.25 1.77
C GLY A 179 -6.76 22.40 2.65
N PHE A 180 -6.61 21.08 2.54
CA PHE A 180 -7.25 20.08 3.40
C PHE A 180 -6.22 19.54 4.42
N THR A 181 -6.62 19.36 5.68
CA THR A 181 -5.77 18.72 6.70
C THR A 181 -6.38 17.36 7.05
N THR A 182 -5.57 16.31 7.09
CA THR A 182 -5.99 15.00 7.61
C THR A 182 -5.35 14.76 8.96
N GLU A 183 -6.17 14.48 9.97
CA GLU A 183 -5.70 14.08 11.29
C GLU A 183 -6.04 12.60 11.56
N LEU A 184 -5.03 11.84 11.97
CA LEU A 184 -5.16 10.50 12.51
C LEU A 184 -4.68 10.49 13.96
N SER A 185 -5.57 10.13 14.87
CA SER A 185 -5.28 10.06 16.31
C SER A 185 -5.48 8.65 16.85
N VAL A 186 -4.56 8.21 17.71
CA VAL A 186 -4.56 6.91 18.40
C VAL A 186 -4.37 7.15 19.90
N ASP A 187 -5.40 6.86 20.69
CA ASP A 187 -5.27 6.81 22.15
C ASP A 187 -4.56 5.51 22.56
N THR A 188 -3.26 5.61 22.80
CA THR A 188 -2.42 4.46 23.15
C THR A 188 -2.67 3.98 24.58
N THR A 189 -3.32 4.77 25.44
CA THR A 189 -3.58 4.40 26.83
C THR A 189 -4.70 3.37 26.96
N THR A 190 -5.68 3.43 26.06
CA THR A 190 -6.87 2.56 26.03
C THR A 190 -6.90 1.62 24.83
N CYS A 191 -5.93 1.72 23.90
CA CYS A 191 -5.91 0.93 22.69
C CYS A 191 -5.94 -0.59 22.96
N PRO A 192 -6.93 -1.33 22.41
CA PRO A 192 -7.06 -2.78 22.62
C PRO A 192 -5.95 -3.59 21.93
N GLY A 193 -5.21 -2.99 21.00
CA GLY A 193 -4.10 -3.60 20.28
C GLY A 193 -2.74 -3.49 20.96
N LEU A 194 -2.66 -2.87 22.15
CA LEU A 194 -1.41 -2.62 22.87
C LEU A 194 -1.45 -3.21 24.27
N ASP A 195 -0.42 -3.97 24.66
CA ASP A 195 -0.22 -4.46 26.02
C ASP A 195 0.38 -3.40 26.96
N ALA A 196 0.40 -3.66 28.27
CA ALA A 196 0.89 -2.69 29.26
C ALA A 196 2.36 -2.26 29.05
N GLY A 197 3.22 -3.18 28.61
CA GLY A 197 4.63 -2.90 28.33
C GLY A 197 4.81 -2.10 27.04
N GLN A 198 4.04 -2.39 26.00
CA GLN A 198 3.98 -1.61 24.77
C GLN A 198 3.51 -0.18 25.03
N ARG A 199 2.44 0.00 25.82
CA ARG A 199 1.94 1.32 26.22
C ARG A 199 2.99 2.13 26.98
N GLN A 200 3.73 1.48 27.90
CA GLN A 200 4.80 2.13 28.64
C GLN A 200 5.95 2.57 27.71
N ARG A 201 6.41 1.69 26.80
CA ARG A 201 7.47 2.02 25.83
C ARG A 201 7.08 3.19 24.93
N ILE A 202 5.85 3.19 24.42
CA ILE A 202 5.32 4.28 23.59
C ILE A 202 5.36 5.60 24.38
N ARG A 203 4.89 5.60 25.62
CA ARG A 203 4.90 6.79 26.48
C ARG A 203 6.31 7.32 26.73
N GLU A 204 7.29 6.44 26.90
CA GLU A 204 8.68 6.82 27.18
C GLU A 204 9.45 7.27 25.94
N ARG A 205 9.15 6.70 24.77
CA ARG A 205 10.00 6.81 23.58
C ARG A 205 9.43 7.70 22.48
N VAL A 206 8.11 7.80 22.34
CA VAL A 206 7.53 8.69 21.31
C VAL A 206 7.71 10.14 21.76
N ALA A 207 8.48 10.90 20.96
CA ALA A 207 8.71 12.32 21.20
C ALA A 207 7.37 13.08 21.31
N ARG A 208 7.31 14.08 22.21
CA ARG A 208 6.10 14.89 22.40
C ARG A 208 5.67 15.62 21.13
N HIS A 209 6.63 15.96 20.29
CA HIS A 209 6.41 16.67 19.04
C HIS A 209 7.54 16.37 18.06
N HIS A 210 7.19 16.08 16.81
CA HIS A 210 8.11 15.86 15.71
C HIS A 210 7.48 16.37 14.42
N ARG A 211 8.26 17.03 13.56
CA ARG A 211 7.83 17.49 12.25
C ARG A 211 8.83 17.06 11.19
N ASP A 212 8.32 16.54 10.09
CA ASP A 212 9.10 16.17 8.92
C ASP A 212 8.27 16.47 7.66
N GLY A 213 8.70 17.51 6.94
CA GLY A 213 7.94 18.12 5.87
C GLY A 213 6.55 18.60 6.33
N ASP A 214 5.53 18.07 5.67
CA ASP A 214 4.12 18.37 5.91
C ASP A 214 3.46 17.45 6.93
N VAL A 215 4.23 16.54 7.53
CA VAL A 215 3.73 15.60 8.53
C VAL A 215 4.18 16.03 9.92
N ILE A 216 3.21 16.19 10.81
CA ILE A 216 3.44 16.52 12.21
C ILE A 216 2.96 15.34 13.06
N VAL A 217 3.81 14.90 13.97
CA VAL A 217 3.47 13.89 14.99
C VAL A 217 3.49 14.56 16.35
N ALA A 218 2.40 14.47 17.09
CA ALA A 218 2.29 14.95 18.47
C ALA A 218 1.94 13.78 19.39
N ASN A 219 2.56 13.74 20.57
CA ASN A 219 2.20 12.82 21.64
C ASN A 219 1.83 13.63 22.88
N SER A 220 0.53 13.72 23.14
CA SER A 220 -0.04 14.38 24.31
C SER A 220 -0.82 13.38 25.14
N GLU A 221 -0.41 13.21 26.39
CA GLU A 221 -1.13 12.39 27.38
C GLU A 221 -1.38 10.93 26.93
N GLY A 222 -0.51 10.39 26.07
CA GLY A 222 -0.65 9.03 25.54
C GLY A 222 -1.56 8.92 24.33
N THR A 223 -1.99 10.04 23.74
CA THR A 223 -2.57 10.07 22.39
C THR A 223 -1.50 10.47 21.39
N ILE A 224 -1.26 9.61 20.40
CA ILE A 224 -0.42 9.93 19.24
C ILE A 224 -1.33 10.49 18.16
N THR A 225 -1.03 11.70 17.73
CA THR A 225 -1.74 12.41 16.66
C THR A 225 -0.78 12.63 15.50
N VAL A 226 -1.19 12.22 14.31
CA VAL A 226 -0.49 12.46 13.06
C VAL A 226 -1.33 13.41 12.21
N LEU A 227 -0.78 14.57 11.92
CA LEU A 227 -1.36 15.59 11.06
C LEU A 227 -0.62 15.60 9.74
N VAL A 228 -1.34 15.53 8.63
CA VAL A 228 -0.82 15.70 7.28
C VAL A 228 -1.38 17.00 6.72
N ASP A 229 -0.48 17.94 6.46
CA ASP A 229 -0.80 19.29 6.01
C ASP A 229 -0.76 19.42 4.46
N TRP A 230 -1.74 20.13 3.92
CA TRP A 230 -1.70 20.98 2.71
C TRP A 230 -1.24 20.48 1.33
N ILE A 231 -0.60 19.32 1.15
CA ILE A 231 0.10 19.00 -0.12
C ILE A 231 -0.45 17.76 -0.84
N VAL A 232 -1.33 16.98 -0.22
CA VAL A 232 -1.81 15.70 -0.77
C VAL A 232 -3.33 15.64 -0.81
N THR A 233 -3.87 15.12 -1.91
CA THR A 233 -5.32 14.89 -2.03
C THR A 233 -5.75 13.73 -1.12
N TYR A 234 -7.01 13.68 -0.71
CA TYR A 234 -7.57 12.44 -0.17
C TYR A 234 -7.76 11.45 -1.33
N PRO A 235 -7.30 10.19 -1.26
CA PRO A 235 -6.91 9.41 -0.08
C PRO A 235 -5.41 9.43 0.31
N GLU A 236 -4.55 10.07 -0.47
CA GLU A 236 -3.09 10.08 -0.27
C GLU A 236 -2.68 10.64 1.10
N SER A 237 -3.40 11.64 1.61
CA SER A 237 -3.16 12.22 2.94
C SER A 237 -3.47 11.24 4.08
N ALA A 238 -4.49 10.41 3.95
CA ALA A 238 -4.84 9.38 4.93
C ALA A 238 -3.80 8.25 4.94
N ASP A 239 -3.37 7.82 3.77
CA ASP A 239 -2.30 6.84 3.60
C ASP A 239 -0.99 7.32 4.24
N LEU A 240 -0.64 8.60 4.02
CA LEU A 240 0.55 9.19 4.63
C LEU A 240 0.43 9.25 6.17
N ALA A 241 -0.75 9.59 6.68
CA ALA A 241 -1.03 9.61 8.11
C ALA A 241 -0.88 8.20 8.73
N ARG A 242 -1.46 7.17 8.10
CA ARG A 242 -1.32 5.77 8.53
C ARG A 242 0.14 5.33 8.53
N ALA A 243 0.85 5.57 7.42
CA ALA A 243 2.24 5.17 7.27
C ALA A 243 3.14 5.81 8.34
N ARG A 244 2.94 7.10 8.64
CA ARG A 244 3.71 7.78 9.69
C ARG A 244 3.31 7.28 11.09
N ALA A 245 2.03 7.03 11.35
CA ALA A 245 1.60 6.46 12.62
C ALA A 245 2.25 5.10 12.86
N VAL A 246 2.24 4.21 11.86
CA VAL A 246 2.89 2.89 11.91
C VAL A 246 4.39 3.04 12.16
N ALA A 247 5.08 3.90 11.41
CA ALA A 247 6.52 4.11 11.59
C ALA A 247 6.88 4.59 13.01
N THR A 248 6.12 5.57 13.52
CA THR A 248 6.29 6.11 14.88
C THR A 248 6.11 5.03 15.94
N LEU A 249 5.03 4.24 15.81
CA LEU A 249 4.72 3.16 16.74
C LEU A 249 5.77 2.04 16.67
N ARG A 250 6.22 1.67 15.46
CA ARG A 250 7.24 0.64 15.27
C ARG A 250 8.56 1.05 15.91
N GLU A 251 9.02 2.28 15.68
CA GLU A 251 10.25 2.80 16.28
C GLU A 251 10.20 2.76 17.82
N ALA A 252 9.06 3.13 18.41
CA ALA A 252 8.89 3.08 19.85
C ALA A 252 8.89 1.65 20.42
N LEU A 253 8.37 0.69 19.67
CA LEU A 253 8.19 -0.71 20.11
C LEU A 253 9.37 -1.63 19.81
N MET A 254 10.34 -1.21 18.99
CA MET A 254 11.58 -1.98 18.79
C MET A 254 12.28 -2.23 20.14
N PRO A 255 12.88 -3.41 20.40
CA PRO A 255 13.56 -3.69 21.67
C PRO A 255 14.64 -2.65 22.01
#